data_AF-A0A815U0P7-F1
#
_entry.id   AF-A0A815U0P7-F1
#
_cell.length_a   1.000
_cell.length_b   1.000
_cell.length_c   1.000
_cell.angle_alpha   90.00
_cell.angle_beta   90.00
_cell.angle_gamma   90.00
#
_symmetry.space_group_name_H-M   'P 1'
#
loop_
_entity.id
_entity.type
_entity.pdbx_description
1 polymer ?
#
loop_
_entity_poly.entity_id
_entity_poly.type
_entity_poly.pdbx_seq_one_letter_code
_entity_poly.pdbx_strand_id
1 'polypeptide(L)'
;FILTGRNGYDFIRMNLLCALPSIVTVENLIRQHHIQLNECYFRFDQLRQHMNTLKTNFMWGSEDCTGVVFHINYNSIRNTFIGFVTPLTDEEKAPLINIHMAKPLTPILSKSTSFILSSYSTNNKVKSNDILRRWLYIYHECVKRNIRIIGFSTDYDAKYLKSMRVISGFFGHLPNFDLLTTPD
;
A
#
# COMPACT_ATOMS: atom_id res chain seq x y z
N PHE A 1 10.14 18.92 -5.95
CA PHE A 1 9.86 18.59 -4.54
C PHE A 1 9.95 17.10 -4.29
N ILE A 2 9.12 16.27 -4.96
CA ILE A 2 9.06 14.83 -4.69
C ILE A 2 10.33 14.06 -5.11
N LEU A 3 10.97 14.45 -6.23
CA LEU A 3 12.17 13.75 -6.73
C LEU A 3 13.50 14.27 -6.16
N THR A 4 13.60 15.58 -5.90
CA THR A 4 14.85 16.26 -5.49
C THR A 4 14.81 16.81 -4.07
N GLY A 5 13.72 16.56 -3.34
CA GLY A 5 13.47 17.14 -2.02
C GLY A 5 13.09 18.63 -2.06
N ARG A 6 12.91 19.20 -0.87
CA ARG A 6 12.59 20.62 -0.64
C ARG A 6 13.70 21.53 -1.14
N ASN A 7 14.93 21.28 -0.68
CA ASN A 7 16.08 22.13 -0.98
C ASN A 7 16.39 22.15 -2.48
N GLY A 8 16.31 21.01 -3.17
CA GLY A 8 16.50 20.95 -4.61
C GLY A 8 15.40 21.68 -5.39
N TYR A 9 14.15 21.60 -4.93
CA TYR A 9 13.05 22.35 -5.54
C TYR A 9 13.22 23.87 -5.37
N ASP A 10 13.56 24.32 -4.16
CA ASP A 10 13.79 25.73 -3.89
C ASP A 10 15.00 26.27 -4.67
N PHE A 11 16.08 25.49 -4.77
CA PHE A 11 17.22 25.82 -5.62
C PHE A 11 16.81 26.05 -7.07
N ILE A 12 16.08 25.11 -7.68
CA ILE A 12 15.63 25.26 -9.07
C ILE A 12 14.68 26.45 -9.21
N ARG A 13 13.74 26.64 -8.28
CA ARG A 13 12.79 27.76 -8.29
C ARG A 13 13.49 29.12 -8.22
N MET A 14 14.56 29.23 -7.43
CA MET A 14 15.34 30.46 -7.33
C MET A 14 16.16 30.74 -8.61
N ASN A 15 16.62 29.70 -9.29
CA ASN A 15 17.42 29.84 -10.53
C ASN A 15 16.56 29.92 -11.81
N LEU A 16 15.29 29.51 -11.77
CA LEU A 16 14.33 29.61 -12.87
C LEU A 16 13.15 30.49 -12.44
N LEU A 17 13.36 31.80 -12.51
CA LEU A 17 12.36 32.81 -12.15
C LEU A 17 11.03 32.56 -12.88
N CYS A 18 9.93 32.56 -12.13
CA CYS A 18 8.56 32.33 -12.59
C CYS A 18 8.26 30.96 -13.23
N ALA A 19 9.22 30.03 -13.31
CA ALA A 19 8.99 28.72 -13.89
C ALA A 19 8.25 27.77 -12.94
N LEU A 20 8.42 27.95 -11.63
CA LEU A 20 7.89 27.04 -10.60
C LEU A 20 7.10 27.80 -9.52
N PRO A 21 5.95 27.27 -9.06
CA PRO A 21 5.16 27.88 -7.99
C PRO A 21 5.92 27.87 -6.66
N SER A 22 5.50 28.76 -5.75
CA SER A 22 6.06 28.83 -4.40
C SER A 22 5.84 27.51 -3.63
N ILE A 23 6.72 27.21 -2.68
CA ILE A 23 6.58 26.00 -1.87
C ILE A 23 5.27 25.98 -1.08
N VAL A 24 4.81 27.13 -0.60
CA VAL A 24 3.54 27.28 0.11
C VAL A 24 2.37 26.91 -0.81
N THR A 25 2.42 27.36 -2.07
CA THR A 25 1.43 27.00 -3.07
C THR A 25 1.42 25.50 -3.33
N VAL A 26 2.59 24.87 -3.46
CA VAL A 26 2.71 23.42 -3.65
C VAL A 26 2.17 22.66 -2.43
N GLU A 27 2.53 23.06 -1.21
CA GLU A 27 2.02 22.42 0.01
C GLU A 27 0.50 22.57 0.14
N ASN A 28 -0.06 23.73 -0.22
CA ASN A 28 -1.51 23.94 -0.22
C ASN A 28 -2.21 23.04 -1.26
N LEU A 29 -1.67 22.94 -2.47
CA LEU A 29 -2.19 22.04 -3.50
C LEU A 29 -2.12 20.57 -3.06
N ILE A 30 -1.01 20.17 -2.44
CA ILE A 30 -0.88 18.84 -1.86
C ILE A 30 -1.97 18.63 -0.80
N ARG A 31 -2.15 19.56 0.14
CA ARG A 31 -3.20 19.45 1.19
C ARG A 31 -4.61 19.37 0.61
N GLN A 32 -4.90 20.10 -0.47
CA GLN A 32 -6.22 20.12 -1.11
C GLN A 32 -6.52 18.84 -1.90
N HIS A 33 -5.50 18.23 -2.52
CA HIS A 33 -5.66 17.04 -3.37
C HIS A 33 -5.24 15.73 -2.70
N HIS A 34 -4.75 15.75 -1.46
CA HIS A 34 -4.30 14.52 -0.80
C HIS A 34 -5.49 13.61 -0.47
N ILE A 35 -5.48 12.42 -1.07
CA ILE A 35 -6.29 11.31 -0.59
C ILE A 35 -5.72 10.90 0.77
N GLN A 36 -6.46 11.14 1.84
CA GLN A 36 -6.04 10.75 3.18
C GLN A 36 -6.14 9.22 3.30
N LEU A 37 -5.06 8.60 3.79
CA LEU A 37 -5.05 7.20 4.15
C LEU A 37 -5.64 7.07 5.56
N ASN A 38 -6.65 6.24 5.70
CA ASN A 38 -7.20 5.88 7.00
C ASN A 38 -6.53 4.58 7.46
N GLU A 39 -6.14 4.52 8.73
CA GLU A 39 -5.58 3.32 9.33
C GLU A 39 -6.59 2.16 9.26
N CYS A 40 -6.09 0.93 9.07
CA CYS A 40 -6.90 -0.30 9.00
C CYS A 40 -7.95 -0.33 7.88
N TYR A 41 -7.96 0.66 6.98
CA TYR A 41 -8.92 0.72 5.88
C TYR A 41 -8.32 0.09 4.62
N PHE A 42 -9.02 -0.88 4.04
CA PHE A 42 -8.65 -1.48 2.76
C PHE A 42 -9.31 -0.74 1.60
N ARG A 43 -8.50 -0.19 0.72
CA ARG A 43 -8.90 0.68 -0.39
C ARG A 43 -9.22 -0.11 -1.68
N PHE A 44 -10.05 -1.14 -1.58
CA PHE A 44 -10.32 -2.04 -2.71
C PHE A 44 -10.99 -1.34 -3.90
N ASP A 45 -11.89 -0.38 -3.64
CA ASP A 45 -12.60 0.34 -4.70
C ASP A 45 -11.66 1.30 -5.44
N GLN A 46 -10.79 1.99 -4.70
CA GLN A 46 -9.76 2.86 -5.30
C GLN A 46 -8.69 2.03 -6.03
N LEU A 47 -8.35 0.84 -5.51
CA LEU A 47 -7.51 -0.11 -6.24
C LEU A 47 -8.17 -0.49 -7.57
N ARG A 48 -9.47 -0.79 -7.60
CA ARG A 48 -10.17 -1.10 -8.86
C ARG A 48 -10.13 0.06 -9.85
N GLN A 49 -10.34 1.28 -9.39
CA GLN A 49 -10.22 2.48 -10.23
C GLN A 49 -8.79 2.65 -10.80
N HIS A 50 -7.77 2.41 -9.99
CA HIS A 50 -6.36 2.43 -10.41
C HIS A 50 -6.09 1.37 -11.49
N MET A 51 -6.56 0.15 -11.26
CA MET A 51 -6.42 -0.99 -12.20
C MET A 51 -7.13 -0.72 -13.53
N ASN A 52 -8.32 -0.11 -13.51
CA ASN A 52 -9.04 0.29 -14.72
C ASN A 52 -8.24 1.32 -15.56
N THR A 53 -7.62 2.30 -14.90
CA THR A 53 -6.74 3.30 -15.56
C THR A 53 -5.56 2.62 -16.28
N LEU A 54 -5.03 1.57 -15.67
CA LEU A 54 -3.91 0.78 -16.21
C LEU A 54 -4.35 -0.32 -17.19
N LYS A 55 -5.66 -0.49 -17.39
CA LYS A 55 -6.25 -1.55 -18.25
C LYS A 55 -5.72 -2.95 -17.93
N THR A 56 -5.57 -3.26 -16.64
CA THR A 56 -5.18 -4.61 -16.18
C THR A 56 -6.12 -5.10 -15.09
N ASN A 57 -6.30 -6.42 -15.03
CA ASN A 57 -7.00 -7.10 -13.94
C ASN A 57 -6.05 -7.92 -13.07
N PHE A 58 -4.76 -7.99 -13.41
CA PHE A 58 -3.80 -8.84 -12.71
C PHE A 58 -2.91 -8.03 -11.78
N MET A 59 -2.73 -8.51 -10.55
CA MET A 59 -1.84 -7.88 -9.58
C MET A 59 -1.00 -8.89 -8.81
N TRP A 60 0.10 -8.38 -8.27
CA TRP A 60 0.91 -9.02 -7.26
C TRP A 60 0.73 -8.29 -5.93
N GLY A 61 0.44 -9.03 -4.85
CA GLY A 61 0.33 -8.46 -3.51
C GLY A 61 1.69 -8.46 -2.81
N SER A 62 1.94 -7.48 -1.96
CA SER A 62 3.07 -7.53 -1.03
C SER A 62 2.69 -7.05 0.35
N GLU A 63 3.25 -7.69 1.36
CA GLU A 63 3.07 -7.35 2.76
C GLU A 63 4.44 -7.23 3.45
N ASP A 64 4.65 -6.12 4.15
CA ASP A 64 5.84 -5.91 4.97
C ASP A 64 5.53 -5.04 6.20
N CYS A 65 6.37 -5.18 7.24
CA CYS A 65 6.29 -4.43 8.49
C CYS A 65 7.53 -3.57 8.68
N THR A 66 7.37 -2.26 8.84
CA THR A 66 8.47 -1.34 9.15
C THR A 66 8.34 -0.75 10.54
N GLY A 67 9.47 -0.48 11.20
CA GLY A 67 9.52 0.25 12.46
C GLY A 67 9.11 1.72 12.29
N VAL A 68 8.49 2.28 13.32
CA VAL A 68 8.03 3.67 13.34
C VAL A 68 8.68 4.41 14.49
N VAL A 69 9.17 5.62 14.21
CA VAL A 69 9.58 6.56 15.25
C VAL A 69 8.33 7.28 15.74
N PHE A 70 8.00 7.10 17.02
CA PHE A 70 6.85 7.77 17.63
C PHE A 70 7.12 9.27 17.73
N HIS A 71 6.37 10.06 16.96
CA HIS A 71 6.39 11.50 17.05
C HIS A 71 4.95 12.03 17.06
N ILE A 72 4.52 12.53 18.22
CA ILE A 72 3.17 13.04 18.40
C ILE A 72 3.12 14.44 17.77
N ASN A 73 2.25 14.60 16.78
CA ASN A 73 2.01 15.85 16.08
C ASN A 73 0.54 16.24 16.21
N TYR A 74 0.26 17.48 16.58
CA TYR A 74 -1.10 18.00 16.53
C TYR A 74 -1.46 18.43 15.10
N ASN A 75 -2.56 17.89 14.57
CA ASN A 75 -3.14 18.34 13.30
C ASN A 75 -4.30 19.29 13.59
N SER A 76 -4.03 20.59 13.42
CA SER A 76 -5.00 21.66 13.66
C SER A 76 -6.19 21.63 12.72
N ILE A 77 -6.05 21.10 11.50
CA ILE A 77 -7.15 21.04 10.51
C ILE A 77 -8.25 20.09 10.98
N ARG A 78 -7.87 18.94 11.57
CA ARG A 78 -8.81 17.93 12.07
C ARG A 78 -9.08 18.05 13.57
N ASN A 79 -8.35 18.92 14.26
CA ASN A 79 -8.31 18.97 15.72
C ASN A 79 -8.00 17.60 16.35
N THR A 80 -7.00 16.90 15.80
CA THR A 80 -6.61 15.55 16.23
C THR A 80 -5.12 15.47 16.46
N PHE A 81 -4.68 14.74 17.47
CA PHE A 81 -3.30 14.33 17.59
C PHE A 81 -3.01 13.12 16.69
N ILE A 82 -1.92 13.20 15.93
CA ILE A 82 -1.39 12.20 15.02
C ILE A 82 -0.08 11.68 15.59
N GLY A 83 0.31 10.45 15.26
CA GLY A 83 1.54 9.83 15.78
C GLY A 83 1.31 9.03 17.07
N PHE A 84 0.08 9.02 17.55
CA PHE A 84 -0.42 7.90 18.33
C PHE A 84 -0.64 6.73 17.39
N VAL A 85 -0.01 5.63 17.72
CA VAL A 85 -0.35 4.35 17.15
C VAL A 85 -1.62 3.87 17.82
N THR A 86 -2.58 3.37 17.04
CA THR A 86 -3.79 2.75 17.60
C THR A 86 -3.37 1.68 18.62
N PRO A 87 -3.75 1.82 19.90
CA PRO A 87 -3.36 0.86 20.93
C PRO A 87 -3.92 -0.52 20.56
N LEU A 88 -3.07 -1.55 20.63
CA LEU A 88 -3.52 -2.92 20.36
C LEU A 88 -4.32 -3.49 21.53
N THR A 89 -4.02 -2.99 22.73
CA THR A 89 -4.73 -3.17 24.00
C THR A 89 -4.51 -1.89 24.83
N ASP A 90 -5.23 -1.71 25.94
CA ASP A 90 -5.12 -0.52 26.80
C ASP A 90 -3.69 -0.22 27.29
N GLU A 91 -2.77 -1.19 27.20
CA GLU A 91 -1.40 -1.10 27.71
C GLU A 91 -0.29 -1.25 26.64
N GLU A 92 -0.59 -1.76 25.43
CA GLU A 92 0.43 -2.05 24.41
C GLU A 92 0.43 -1.05 23.24
N LYS A 93 1.57 -0.35 23.09
CA LYS A 93 1.89 0.41 21.88
C LYS A 93 2.31 -0.53 20.76
N ALA A 94 1.90 -0.24 19.52
CA ALA A 94 2.40 -0.96 18.35
C ALA A 94 3.64 -0.24 17.75
N PRO A 95 4.86 -0.82 17.84
CA PRO A 95 6.08 -0.20 17.32
C PRO A 95 6.22 -0.26 15.79
N LEU A 96 5.40 -1.06 15.11
CA LEU A 96 5.51 -1.27 13.67
C LEU A 96 4.26 -0.78 12.94
N ILE A 97 4.42 -0.45 11.67
CA ILE A 97 3.33 -0.35 10.70
C ILE A 97 3.47 -1.48 9.70
N ASN A 98 2.40 -2.24 9.54
CA ASN A 98 2.24 -3.22 8.47
C ASN A 98 1.63 -2.52 7.26
N ILE A 99 2.24 -2.71 6.08
CA ILE A 99 1.84 -2.09 4.82
C ILE A 99 1.51 -3.18 3.81
N HIS A 100 0.33 -3.04 3.21
CA HIS A 100 -0.16 -3.87 2.11
C HIS A 100 -0.04 -3.08 0.82
N MET A 101 0.76 -3.56 -0.11
CA MET A 101 0.86 -2.98 -1.45
C MET A 101 0.31 -3.94 -2.51
N ALA A 102 -0.26 -3.35 -3.55
CA ALA A 102 -0.72 -4.04 -4.74
C ALA A 102 0.07 -3.50 -5.93
N LYS A 103 0.81 -4.37 -6.61
CA LYS A 103 1.53 -4.04 -7.84
C LYS A 103 0.71 -4.53 -9.03
N PRO A 104 0.13 -3.62 -9.83
CA PRO A 104 -0.53 -4.00 -11.09
C PRO A 104 0.48 -4.63 -12.05
N LEU A 105 0.10 -5.73 -12.66
CA LEU A 105 0.87 -6.41 -13.69
C LEU A 105 0.36 -5.95 -15.04
N THR A 106 1.14 -5.11 -15.70
CA THR A 106 0.85 -4.61 -17.05
C THR A 106 1.88 -5.19 -18.01
N PRO A 107 1.49 -5.55 -19.25
CA PRO A 107 2.44 -6.01 -20.27
C PRO A 107 3.55 -4.98 -20.53
N ILE A 108 3.23 -3.70 -20.36
CA ILE A 108 4.17 -2.59 -20.44
C ILE A 108 4.77 -2.38 -19.04
N LEU A 109 5.93 -2.99 -18.80
CA LEU A 109 6.61 -3.05 -17.48
C LEU A 109 6.93 -1.66 -16.88
N SER A 110 7.01 -0.62 -17.71
CA SER A 110 7.50 0.71 -17.33
C SER A 110 6.47 1.67 -16.71
N LYS A 111 5.16 1.30 -16.66
CA LYS A 111 4.10 2.24 -16.25
C LYS A 111 3.32 1.90 -14.98
N SER A 112 3.42 0.69 -14.42
CA SER A 112 2.62 0.40 -13.23
C SER A 112 3.27 0.97 -11.97
N THR A 113 2.60 1.88 -11.29
CA THR A 113 2.97 2.27 -9.92
C THR A 113 2.28 1.35 -8.94
N SER A 114 3.01 0.96 -7.88
CA SER A 114 2.43 0.19 -6.79
C SER A 114 1.38 1.04 -6.07
N PHE A 115 0.29 0.40 -5.67
CA PHE A 115 -0.81 1.02 -4.96
C PHE A 115 -0.79 0.58 -3.49
N ILE A 116 -0.86 1.52 -2.55
CA ILE A 116 -1.01 1.19 -1.12
C ILE A 116 -2.47 0.80 -0.87
N LEU A 117 -2.68 -0.50 -0.63
CA LEU A 117 -4.00 -1.07 -0.39
C LEU A 117 -4.48 -0.77 1.03
N SER A 118 -3.62 -0.97 2.02
CA SER A 118 -3.93 -0.68 3.43
C SER A 118 -2.63 -0.52 4.22
N SER A 119 -2.72 0.18 5.34
CA SER A 119 -1.64 0.28 6.32
C SER A 119 -2.23 0.37 7.72
N TYR A 120 -1.63 -0.32 8.67
CA TYR A 120 -2.06 -0.27 10.07
C TYR A 120 -0.93 -0.64 11.02
N SER A 121 -1.06 -0.19 12.25
CA SER A 121 -0.06 -0.46 13.27
C SER A 121 -0.15 -1.87 13.85
N THR A 122 1.00 -2.45 14.21
CA THR A 122 1.10 -3.79 14.78
C THR A 122 2.29 -3.94 15.74
N ASN A 123 2.21 -4.92 16.63
CA ASN A 123 3.30 -5.36 17.51
C ASN A 123 4.01 -6.61 16.97
N ASN A 124 3.72 -7.01 15.73
CA ASN A 124 4.30 -8.16 15.06
C ASN A 124 4.03 -9.52 15.71
N LYS A 125 3.17 -9.60 16.74
CA LYS A 125 2.78 -10.85 17.43
C LYS A 125 1.76 -11.69 16.65
N VAL A 126 1.45 -11.29 15.42
CA VAL A 126 0.52 -11.94 14.49
C VAL A 126 1.00 -13.36 14.15
N LYS A 127 0.09 -14.35 14.18
CA LYS A 127 0.42 -15.73 13.83
C LYS A 127 0.24 -15.99 12.33
N SER A 128 0.82 -17.08 11.83
CA SER A 128 0.65 -17.48 10.41
C SER A 128 -0.80 -17.65 9.99
N ASN A 129 -1.68 -18.14 10.88
CA ASN A 129 -3.10 -18.28 10.57
C ASN A 129 -3.79 -16.92 10.36
N ASP A 130 -3.38 -15.89 11.09
CA ASP A 130 -3.93 -14.55 10.96
C ASP A 130 -3.46 -13.89 9.66
N ILE A 131 -2.21 -14.15 9.26
CA ILE A 131 -1.66 -13.76 7.94
C ILE A 131 -2.46 -14.44 6.83
N LEU A 132 -2.66 -15.75 6.91
CA LEU A 132 -3.43 -16.51 5.91
C LEU A 132 -4.87 -16.01 5.78
N ARG A 133 -5.58 -15.82 6.90
CA ARG A 133 -6.95 -15.28 6.90
C ARG A 133 -7.02 -13.92 6.21
N ARG A 134 -6.02 -13.08 6.43
CA ARG A 134 -5.93 -11.75 5.83
C ARG A 134 -5.61 -11.79 4.35
N TRP A 135 -4.69 -12.63 3.89
CA TRP A 135 -4.44 -12.82 2.46
C TRP A 135 -5.66 -13.40 1.74
N LEU A 136 -6.38 -14.34 2.36
CA LEU A 136 -7.63 -14.86 1.84
C LEU A 136 -8.72 -13.79 1.77
N TYR A 137 -8.84 -12.95 2.80
CA TYR A 137 -9.75 -11.81 2.77
C TYR A 137 -9.43 -10.85 1.61
N ILE A 138 -8.17 -10.45 1.47
CA ILE A 138 -7.69 -9.61 0.36
C ILE A 138 -8.00 -10.27 -0.99
N TYR A 139 -7.71 -11.55 -1.12
CA TYR A 139 -8.00 -12.33 -2.32
C TYR A 139 -9.49 -12.31 -2.67
N HIS A 140 -10.37 -12.62 -1.72
CA HIS A 140 -11.82 -12.65 -1.94
C HIS A 140 -12.37 -11.26 -2.32
N GLU A 141 -11.93 -10.20 -1.65
CA GLU A 141 -12.37 -8.83 -1.96
C GLU A 141 -11.88 -8.34 -3.32
N CYS A 142 -10.68 -8.77 -3.75
CA CYS A 142 -10.17 -8.53 -5.09
C CYS A 142 -10.96 -9.29 -6.15
N VAL A 143 -11.26 -10.58 -5.92
CA VAL A 143 -12.05 -11.40 -6.86
C VAL A 143 -13.43 -10.82 -7.09
N LYS A 144 -14.12 -10.35 -6.03
CA LYS A 144 -15.43 -9.66 -6.15
C LYS A 144 -15.39 -8.45 -7.09
N ARG A 145 -14.22 -7.81 -7.23
CA ARG A 145 -13.99 -6.64 -8.08
C ARG A 145 -13.30 -6.97 -9.40
N ASN A 146 -13.31 -8.25 -9.81
CA ASN A 146 -12.65 -8.74 -11.01
C ASN A 146 -11.14 -8.41 -11.04
N ILE A 147 -10.48 -8.45 -9.89
CA ILE A 147 -9.04 -8.32 -9.74
C ILE A 147 -8.48 -9.70 -9.38
N ARG A 148 -7.56 -10.19 -10.20
CA ARG A 148 -6.88 -11.47 -10.02
C ARG A 148 -5.52 -11.25 -9.37
N ILE A 149 -5.33 -11.81 -8.17
CA ILE A 149 -4.05 -11.84 -7.49
C ILE A 149 -3.29 -13.09 -7.94
N ILE A 150 -2.09 -12.92 -8.49
CA ILE A 150 -1.24 -14.03 -8.94
C ILE A 150 -0.47 -14.65 -7.77
N GLY A 151 -0.06 -13.81 -6.82
CA GLY A 151 0.70 -14.24 -5.67
C GLY A 151 0.93 -13.09 -4.70
N PHE A 152 1.59 -13.45 -3.60
CA PHE A 152 2.03 -12.51 -2.58
C PHE A 152 3.56 -12.59 -2.44
N SER A 153 4.20 -11.49 -2.08
CA SER A 153 5.58 -11.43 -1.60
C SER A 153 5.65 -10.80 -0.21
N THR A 154 6.62 -11.21 0.59
CA THR A 154 6.77 -10.76 1.97
C THR A 154 8.18 -11.06 2.46
N ASP A 155 8.49 -10.58 3.66
CA ASP A 155 9.77 -10.77 4.33
C ASP A 155 10.01 -12.20 4.82
N TYR A 156 11.27 -12.48 5.16
CA TYR A 156 11.75 -13.82 5.52
C TYR A 156 11.36 -14.28 6.95
N ASP A 157 10.43 -13.61 7.65
CA ASP A 157 10.00 -14.08 8.97
C ASP A 157 9.36 -15.48 8.88
N ALA A 158 9.67 -16.34 9.85
CA ALA A 158 9.18 -17.73 9.90
C ALA A 158 7.64 -17.84 9.79
N LYS A 159 6.89 -16.88 10.37
CA LYS A 159 5.43 -16.83 10.30
C LYS A 159 4.91 -16.59 8.87
N TYR A 160 5.62 -15.76 8.10
CA TYR A 160 5.30 -15.47 6.72
C TYR A 160 5.69 -16.64 5.82
N LEU A 161 6.87 -17.24 6.02
CA LEU A 161 7.29 -18.44 5.29
C LEU A 161 6.31 -19.60 5.48
N LYS A 162 5.84 -19.83 6.72
CA LYS A 162 4.80 -20.83 7.00
C LYS A 162 3.50 -20.52 6.25
N SER A 163 3.11 -19.24 6.20
CA SER A 163 1.91 -18.81 5.46
C SER A 163 2.10 -18.98 3.95
N MET A 164 3.27 -18.63 3.42
CA MET A 164 3.64 -18.80 2.01
C MET A 164 3.58 -20.27 1.61
N ARG A 165 4.16 -21.18 2.41
CA ARG A 165 4.11 -22.61 2.13
C ARG A 165 2.69 -23.13 1.94
N VAL A 166 1.73 -22.64 2.74
CA VAL A 166 0.32 -23.04 2.62
C VAL A 166 -0.34 -22.37 1.41
N ILE A 167 -0.15 -21.05 1.22
CA ILE A 167 -0.81 -20.29 0.15
C ILE A 167 -0.28 -20.65 -1.25
N SER A 168 1.00 -21.01 -1.37
CA SER A 168 1.58 -21.47 -2.65
C SER A 168 0.91 -22.76 -3.11
N GLY A 169 0.56 -23.66 -2.18
CA GLY A 169 -0.27 -24.82 -2.49
C GLY A 169 -1.64 -24.40 -3.01
N PHE A 170 -2.29 -23.42 -2.37
CA PHE A 170 -3.59 -22.89 -2.79
C PHE A 170 -3.55 -22.27 -4.20
N PHE A 171 -2.59 -21.39 -4.49
CA PHE A 171 -2.44 -20.77 -5.81
C PHE A 171 -2.02 -21.78 -6.89
N GLY A 172 -1.24 -22.79 -6.54
CA GLY A 172 -0.84 -23.86 -7.46
C GLY A 172 -1.95 -24.84 -7.82
N HIS A 173 -2.94 -25.04 -6.94
CA HIS A 173 -4.06 -25.97 -7.18
C HIS A 173 -5.31 -25.30 -7.80
N LEU A 174 -5.40 -23.97 -7.80
CA LEU A 174 -6.51 -23.27 -8.44
C LEU A 174 -6.27 -23.15 -9.97
N PRO A 175 -7.10 -23.76 -10.82
CA PRO A 175 -6.97 -23.67 -12.27
C PRO A 175 -7.49 -22.32 -12.74
N ASN A 176 -6.71 -21.25 -12.59
CA ASN A 176 -7.04 -19.94 -13.14
C ASN A 176 -5.97 -19.42 -14.10
N PHE A 177 -5.09 -20.32 -14.56
CA PHE A 177 -4.10 -20.03 -15.57
C PHE A 177 -4.33 -20.91 -16.78
N ASP A 178 -4.97 -20.32 -17.78
CA ASP A 178 -4.58 -20.60 -19.15
C ASP A 178 -3.84 -19.35 -19.65
N LEU A 179 -2.53 -19.30 -19.37
CA LEU A 179 -1.64 -18.23 -19.87
C LEU A 179 -1.45 -18.30 -21.39
N LEU A 180 -1.98 -19.35 -22.03
CA LEU A 180 -1.78 -19.67 -23.44
C LEU A 180 -3.03 -19.41 -24.29
N THR A 181 -4.19 -19.10 -23.69
CA THR A 181 -5.45 -18.97 -24.43
C THR A 181 -6.15 -17.62 -24.28
N THR A 182 -5.47 -16.53 -23.92
CA THR A 182 -6.05 -15.20 -24.19
C THR A 182 -5.99 -14.95 -25.70
N PRO A 183 -7.13 -14.88 -26.42
CA PRO A 183 -7.13 -14.39 -27.80
C PRO A 183 -6.90 -12.87 -27.77
N ASP A 184 -6.21 -12.38 -28.80
CA ASP A 184 -5.96 -10.96 -29.09
C ASP A 184 -7.25 -10.10 -29.12
#